data_AF-A0A1I3C3D4-F1
#
_entry.id   AF-A0A1I3C3D4-F1
#
_cell.length_a   1.000
_cell.length_b   1.000
_cell.length_c   1.000
_cell.angle_alpha   90.00
_cell.angle_beta   90.00
_cell.angle_gamma   90.00
#
_symmetry.space_group_name_H-M   'P 1'
#
loop_
_entity.id
_entity.type
_entity.pdbx_description
1 polymer ?
#
loop_
_entity_poly.entity_id
_entity_poly.type
_entity_poly.pdbx_seq_one_letter_code
_entity_poly.pdbx_strand_id
1 'polypeptide(L)'
;MRLFKLVKVFLLSLVGCSNSSPETPQTTNSGGNGHQEMLERSMEDLRIKTGLHDRLWHLSEATWSVDQKLGQIVFTAPDGTVATCPVQIIGTYNTADSTWLWGWEHPAVRPELGQHAQRVKEYGEAHQISDLTTRKLAATELQCWEFAALACKLNDAQGAYRGPTGPTLVFMTFGQPTLTKAASETEVKEPAFNPDPLADGFTADIPTDVRKAVTGFIAARYNWEVVAWKEDEANRHSRKQSSEEVTRVAEESYAKLIQEWCVPEVKPQPISYGSHPDHDPAKEKLISAKLSGSDCRVRTQATGPYGSVTDYEYQLRKKDGRWLLTHLYFLGDDGKYECL
;
A
#
# COMPACT_ATOMS: atom_id res chain seq x y z
N MET A 1 -43.37 -9.45 -7.28
CA MET A 1 -43.84 -10.85 -7.44
C MET A 1 -42.64 -11.76 -7.73
N ARG A 2 -42.02 -12.29 -6.66
CA ARG A 2 -41.43 -13.63 -6.53
C ARG A 2 -41.26 -13.83 -5.02
N LEU A 3 -41.69 -14.99 -4.56
CA LEU A 3 -42.30 -15.23 -3.26
C LEU A 3 -41.56 -16.40 -2.59
N PHE A 4 -41.53 -16.39 -1.25
CA PHE A 4 -41.21 -17.48 -0.30
C PHE A 4 -39.73 -17.83 -0.05
N LYS A 5 -39.27 -18.10 1.20
CA LYS A 5 -39.97 -18.40 2.47
C LYS A 5 -39.14 -17.99 3.70
N LEU A 6 -39.84 -17.44 4.68
CA LEU A 6 -39.44 -17.24 6.07
C LEU A 6 -39.63 -18.56 6.85
N VAL A 7 -38.68 -18.99 7.68
CA VAL A 7 -38.98 -19.86 8.83
C VAL A 7 -38.11 -19.42 10.01
N LYS A 8 -38.79 -19.04 11.09
CA LYS A 8 -38.26 -18.65 12.39
C LYS A 8 -38.97 -19.56 13.39
N VAL A 9 -38.28 -20.46 14.09
CA VAL A 9 -38.85 -21.14 15.27
C VAL A 9 -37.79 -21.37 16.35
N PHE A 10 -38.29 -21.17 17.56
CA PHE A 10 -37.73 -21.14 18.90
C PHE A 10 -36.88 -22.33 19.35
N LEU A 11 -35.95 -22.01 20.26
CA LEU A 11 -35.32 -22.91 21.22
C LEU A 11 -36.39 -23.51 22.16
N LEU A 12 -36.43 -24.83 22.29
CA LEU A 12 -36.98 -25.52 23.46
C LEU A 12 -35.97 -26.57 23.93
N SER A 13 -35.55 -26.44 25.18
CA SER A 13 -34.67 -27.37 25.89
C SER A 13 -35.46 -28.61 26.35
N LEU A 14 -34.86 -29.80 26.26
CA LEU A 14 -34.71 -30.80 27.36
C LEU A 14 -34.35 -32.21 26.82
N VAL A 15 -33.30 -32.77 27.45
CA VAL A 15 -33.05 -34.16 27.87
C VAL A 15 -33.07 -35.30 26.82
N GLY A 16 -31.86 -35.79 26.53
CA GLY A 16 -31.40 -37.18 26.72
C GLY A 16 -32.24 -38.36 26.23
N CYS A 17 -31.69 -39.13 25.28
CA CYS A 17 -31.44 -40.57 25.41
C CYS A 17 -30.65 -41.10 24.19
N SER A 18 -29.83 -42.11 24.46
CA SER A 18 -28.92 -42.87 23.60
C SER A 18 -29.56 -43.54 22.38
N ASN A 19 -28.87 -43.55 21.23
CA ASN A 19 -28.36 -44.78 20.59
C ASN A 19 -27.66 -44.50 19.23
N SER A 20 -26.47 -45.10 19.10
CA SER A 20 -25.75 -45.57 17.90
C SER A 20 -26.07 -44.89 16.55
N SER A 21 -25.12 -44.08 16.06
CA SER A 21 -25.01 -43.71 14.65
C SER A 21 -24.03 -44.64 13.91
N PRO A 22 -24.26 -44.96 12.62
CA PRO A 22 -23.35 -45.76 11.82
C PRO A 22 -22.11 -44.93 11.45
N GLU A 23 -20.94 -45.56 11.54
CA GLU A 23 -19.66 -45.00 11.14
C GLU A 23 -19.72 -44.51 9.68
N THR A 24 -19.45 -43.22 9.49
CA THR A 24 -19.19 -42.64 8.18
C THR A 24 -17.71 -42.89 7.86
N PRO A 25 -17.33 -43.30 6.64
CA PRO A 25 -15.95 -43.64 6.35
C PRO A 25 -15.07 -42.40 6.50
N GLN A 26 -14.11 -42.46 7.41
CA GLN A 26 -13.01 -41.52 7.46
C GLN A 26 -12.18 -41.72 6.19
N THR A 27 -12.36 -40.84 5.21
CA THR A 27 -11.38 -40.63 4.16
C THR A 27 -10.16 -39.97 4.79
N THR A 28 -9.15 -40.77 5.07
CA THR A 28 -7.82 -40.32 5.48
C THR A 28 -7.18 -39.54 4.33
N ASN A 29 -7.34 -38.22 4.32
CA ASN A 29 -6.66 -37.34 3.38
C ASN A 29 -5.40 -36.75 4.05
N SER A 30 -4.34 -37.53 4.16
CA SER A 30 -3.09 -37.11 4.83
C SER A 30 -2.26 -36.09 4.02
N GLY A 31 -2.69 -35.71 2.81
CA GLY A 31 -2.07 -34.63 2.03
C GLY A 31 -2.65 -33.24 2.28
N GLY A 32 -3.85 -33.15 2.87
CA GLY A 32 -4.61 -31.89 2.97
C GLY A 32 -4.13 -30.93 4.06
N ASN A 33 -3.73 -31.43 5.24
CA ASN A 33 -3.27 -30.53 6.32
C ASN A 33 -1.83 -30.04 6.07
N GLY A 34 -0.95 -30.89 5.55
CA GLY A 34 0.47 -30.55 5.38
C GLY A 34 0.69 -29.49 4.31
N HIS A 35 -0.04 -29.54 3.20
CA HIS A 35 0.04 -28.51 2.18
C HIS A 35 -0.52 -27.17 2.68
N GLN A 36 -1.68 -27.19 3.36
CA GLN A 36 -2.29 -25.97 3.90
C GLN A 36 -1.38 -25.32 4.96
N GLU A 37 -0.82 -26.11 5.87
CA GLU A 37 0.17 -25.63 6.84
C GLU A 37 1.43 -25.07 6.16
N MET A 38 1.88 -25.68 5.05
CA MET A 38 3.00 -25.15 4.26
C MET A 38 2.66 -23.79 3.64
N LEU A 39 1.45 -23.61 3.11
CA LEU A 39 0.99 -22.33 2.55
C LEU A 39 0.90 -21.25 3.62
N GLU A 40 0.28 -21.54 4.76
CA GLU A 40 0.16 -20.60 5.88
C GLU A 40 1.54 -20.14 6.38
N ARG A 41 2.47 -21.08 6.57
CA ARG A 41 3.86 -20.77 6.93
C ARG A 41 4.58 -19.96 5.85
N SER A 42 4.30 -20.24 4.58
CA SER A 42 4.90 -19.49 3.47
C SER A 42 4.42 -18.04 3.45
N MET A 43 3.13 -17.82 3.68
CA MET A 43 2.52 -16.50 3.72
C MET A 43 3.03 -15.65 4.90
N GLU A 44 3.15 -16.23 6.10
CA GLU A 44 3.71 -15.48 7.24
C GLU A 44 5.20 -15.18 7.07
N ASP A 45 5.99 -16.15 6.59
CA ASP A 45 7.41 -15.91 6.27
C ASP A 45 7.56 -14.78 5.24
N LEU A 46 6.74 -14.80 4.19
CA LEU A 46 6.75 -13.76 3.17
C LEU A 46 6.36 -12.40 3.76
N ARG A 47 5.35 -12.34 4.63
CA ARG A 47 4.93 -11.10 5.31
C ARG A 47 6.07 -10.51 6.15
N ILE A 48 6.78 -11.36 6.90
CA ILE A 48 7.94 -10.95 7.69
C ILE A 48 9.08 -10.43 6.80
N LYS A 49 9.41 -11.16 5.73
CA LYS A 49 10.44 -10.78 4.75
C LYS A 49 10.11 -9.44 4.09
N THR A 50 8.87 -9.25 3.63
CA THR A 50 8.41 -7.99 3.03
C THR A 50 8.55 -6.84 4.02
N GLY A 51 8.10 -7.01 5.28
CA GLY A 51 8.26 -5.97 6.29
C GLY A 51 9.71 -5.64 6.64
N LEU A 52 10.63 -6.61 6.55
CA LEU A 52 12.06 -6.36 6.72
C LEU A 52 12.64 -5.53 5.56
N HIS A 53 12.33 -5.90 4.32
CA HIS A 53 12.79 -5.17 3.13
C HIS A 53 12.23 -3.76 3.06
N ASP A 54 10.97 -3.58 3.48
CA ASP A 54 10.34 -2.27 3.56
C ASP A 54 11.07 -1.34 4.54
N ARG A 55 11.45 -1.85 5.71
CA ARG A 55 12.24 -1.11 6.69
C ARG A 55 13.69 -0.83 6.24
N LEU A 56 14.28 -1.74 5.47
CA LEU A 56 15.69 -1.66 5.08
C LEU A 56 15.92 -0.79 3.84
N TRP A 57 15.00 -0.82 2.88
CA TRP A 57 15.17 -0.15 1.58
C TRP A 57 13.85 0.23 0.89
N HIS A 58 12.75 0.32 1.63
CA HIS A 58 11.47 0.91 1.16
C HIS A 58 10.83 0.15 -0.01
N LEU A 59 10.88 -1.19 0.04
CA LEU A 59 10.32 -2.08 -0.98
C LEU A 59 8.89 -1.69 -1.42
N SER A 60 8.00 -1.28 -0.50
CA SER A 60 6.60 -0.99 -0.84
C SER A 60 6.41 0.36 -1.56
N GLU A 61 7.37 1.27 -1.41
CA GLU A 61 7.36 2.61 -2.03
C GLU A 61 8.23 2.67 -3.29
N ALA A 62 9.06 1.65 -3.51
CA ALA A 62 9.97 1.60 -4.62
C ALA A 62 9.24 1.41 -5.96
N THR A 63 9.66 2.17 -6.96
CA THR A 63 9.36 1.83 -8.36
C THR A 63 10.15 0.58 -8.74
N TRP A 64 9.66 -0.19 -9.71
CA TRP A 64 10.28 -1.44 -10.09
C TRP A 64 10.44 -1.55 -11.61
N SER A 65 11.49 -2.26 -12.04
CA SER A 65 11.68 -2.67 -13.42
C SER A 65 12.33 -4.05 -13.47
N VAL A 66 12.08 -4.80 -14.54
CA VAL A 66 12.67 -6.13 -14.73
C VAL A 66 13.51 -6.14 -15.99
N ASP A 67 14.78 -6.48 -15.84
CA ASP A 67 15.65 -6.81 -16.95
C ASP A 67 15.67 -8.33 -17.13
N GLN A 68 14.88 -8.82 -18.09
CA GLN A 68 14.83 -10.26 -18.41
C GLN A 68 16.09 -10.78 -19.10
N LYS A 69 16.95 -9.90 -19.65
CA LYS A 69 18.23 -10.32 -20.24
C LYS A 69 19.22 -10.65 -19.14
N LEU A 70 19.29 -9.78 -18.13
CA LEU A 70 20.17 -9.94 -16.97
C LEU A 70 19.57 -10.83 -15.87
N GLY A 71 18.26 -11.07 -15.91
CA GLY A 71 17.55 -11.86 -14.91
C GLY A 71 17.49 -11.14 -13.56
N GLN A 72 17.27 -9.83 -13.60
CA GLN A 72 17.24 -8.98 -12.42
C GLN A 72 15.94 -8.18 -12.34
N ILE A 73 15.49 -7.96 -11.10
CA ILE A 73 14.51 -6.93 -10.76
C ILE A 73 15.26 -5.82 -10.03
N VAL A 74 14.98 -4.59 -10.43
CA VAL A 74 15.56 -3.39 -9.85
C VAL A 74 14.44 -2.62 -9.18
N PHE A 75 14.59 -2.40 -7.88
CA PHE A 75 13.73 -1.53 -7.10
C PHE A 75 14.45 -0.20 -6.87
N THR A 76 13.79 0.91 -7.16
CA THR A 76 14.31 2.25 -6.89
C THR A 76 13.40 2.92 -5.87
N ALA A 77 13.88 2.99 -4.63
CA ALA A 77 13.19 3.62 -3.52
C ALA A 77 13.19 5.15 -3.66
N PRO A 78 12.22 5.85 -3.05
CA PRO A 78 12.15 7.30 -3.10
C PRO A 78 13.39 8.02 -2.52
N ASP A 79 14.10 7.39 -1.58
CA ASP A 79 15.33 7.92 -0.97
C ASP A 79 16.59 7.73 -1.84
N GLY A 80 16.43 7.22 -3.07
CA GLY A 80 17.50 6.91 -4.00
C GLY A 80 18.24 5.61 -3.71
N THR A 81 17.77 4.80 -2.75
CA THR A 81 18.26 3.44 -2.55
C THR A 81 17.80 2.57 -3.71
N VAL A 82 18.76 1.98 -4.41
CA VAL A 82 18.51 1.02 -5.48
C VAL A 82 18.81 -0.38 -4.95
N ALA A 83 17.81 -1.24 -4.94
CA ALA A 83 17.95 -2.66 -4.64
C ALA A 83 17.90 -3.45 -5.94
N THR A 84 19.03 -4.03 -6.34
CA THR A 84 19.09 -4.94 -7.49
C THR A 84 19.11 -6.38 -7.00
N CYS A 85 18.15 -7.18 -7.46
CA CYS A 85 17.97 -8.55 -7.01
C CYS A 85 17.90 -9.50 -8.22
N PRO A 86 18.45 -10.72 -8.14
CA PRO A 86 18.09 -11.80 -9.07
C PRO A 86 16.56 -12.03 -9.03
N VAL A 87 15.92 -12.21 -10.18
CA VAL A 87 14.46 -12.38 -10.27
C VAL A 87 14.08 -13.73 -10.87
N GLN A 88 12.97 -14.29 -10.40
CA GLN A 88 12.32 -15.46 -10.98
C GLN A 88 10.82 -15.18 -11.12
N ILE A 89 10.27 -15.49 -12.30
CA ILE A 89 8.87 -15.29 -12.65
C ILE A 89 8.08 -16.52 -12.24
N ILE A 90 7.11 -16.34 -11.35
CA ILE A 90 6.30 -17.44 -10.82
C ILE A 90 5.08 -17.68 -11.70
N GLY A 91 4.45 -16.60 -12.16
CA GLY A 91 3.30 -16.68 -13.05
C GLY A 91 2.65 -15.32 -13.27
N THR A 92 1.60 -15.34 -14.07
CA THR A 92 0.80 -14.16 -14.42
C THR A 92 -0.65 -14.39 -14.06
N TYR A 93 -1.27 -13.38 -13.46
CA TYR A 93 -2.68 -13.34 -13.13
C TYR A 93 -3.40 -12.37 -14.05
N ASN A 94 -4.42 -12.84 -14.77
CA ASN A 94 -5.29 -11.99 -15.55
C ASN A 94 -6.49 -11.57 -14.68
N THR A 95 -6.59 -10.27 -14.40
CA THR A 95 -7.64 -9.72 -13.53
C THR A 95 -9.02 -9.70 -14.20
N ALA A 96 -9.09 -9.80 -15.53
CA ALA A 96 -10.34 -9.75 -16.27
C ALA A 96 -11.11 -11.08 -16.24
N ASP A 97 -10.41 -12.22 -16.25
CA ASP A 97 -11.01 -13.56 -16.26
C ASP A 97 -10.67 -14.41 -15.03
N SER A 98 -9.96 -13.83 -14.06
CA SER A 98 -9.50 -14.49 -12.82
C SER A 98 -8.74 -15.78 -13.09
N THR A 99 -7.83 -15.76 -14.06
CA THR A 99 -6.99 -16.91 -14.40
C THR A 99 -5.52 -16.69 -14.09
N TRP A 100 -4.89 -17.74 -13.58
CA TRP A 100 -3.46 -17.84 -13.35
C TRP A 100 -2.81 -18.69 -14.44
N LEU A 101 -1.67 -18.25 -14.94
CA LEU A 101 -0.80 -18.99 -15.85
C LEU A 101 0.60 -19.09 -15.24
N TRP A 102 1.09 -20.31 -15.07
CA TRP A 102 2.39 -20.56 -14.45
C TRP A 102 3.58 -20.16 -15.33
N GLY A 103 4.63 -19.65 -14.71
CA GLY A 103 5.87 -19.23 -15.36
C GLY A 103 6.66 -20.38 -16.00
N TRP A 104 6.54 -21.61 -15.48
CA TRP A 104 7.22 -22.80 -16.04
C TRP A 104 6.66 -23.24 -17.40
N GLU A 105 5.51 -22.73 -17.84
CA GLU A 105 4.99 -22.94 -19.21
C GLU A 105 4.45 -21.66 -19.87
N HIS A 106 4.99 -20.51 -19.47
CA HIS A 106 4.67 -19.22 -20.07
C HIS A 106 5.61 -18.93 -21.26
N PRO A 107 5.12 -18.78 -22.51
CA PRO A 107 5.98 -18.63 -23.69
C PRO A 107 6.89 -17.40 -23.67
N ALA A 108 6.48 -16.33 -22.98
CA ALA A 108 7.27 -15.11 -22.82
C ALA A 108 8.27 -15.16 -21.66
N VAL A 109 8.30 -16.26 -20.88
CA VAL A 109 9.25 -16.43 -19.77
C VAL A 109 10.41 -17.28 -20.28
N ARG A 110 11.63 -16.72 -20.16
CA ARG A 110 12.84 -17.48 -20.46
C ARG A 110 12.97 -18.64 -19.46
N PRO A 111 13.40 -19.84 -19.88
CA PRO A 111 13.54 -20.99 -18.98
C PRO A 111 14.36 -20.68 -17.72
N GLU A 112 15.43 -19.89 -17.88
CA GLU A 112 16.29 -19.45 -16.78
C GLU A 112 15.58 -18.61 -15.70
N LEU A 113 14.45 -17.98 -16.03
CA LEU A 113 13.66 -17.15 -15.11
C LEU A 113 12.47 -17.91 -14.51
N GLY A 114 12.21 -19.15 -14.92
CA GLY A 114 11.08 -19.96 -14.45
C GLY A 114 11.47 -21.03 -13.42
N GLN A 115 12.70 -21.05 -12.90
CA GLN A 115 13.22 -22.15 -12.08
C GLN A 115 12.46 -22.28 -10.75
N HIS A 116 12.12 -21.16 -10.11
CA HIS A 116 11.32 -21.20 -8.88
C HIS A 116 9.90 -21.73 -9.13
N ALA A 117 9.30 -21.38 -10.27
CA ALA A 117 7.99 -21.92 -10.67
C ALA A 117 8.09 -23.43 -10.94
N GLN A 118 9.16 -23.88 -11.61
CA GLN A 118 9.42 -25.29 -11.86
C GLN A 118 9.53 -26.09 -10.56
N ARG A 119 10.20 -25.54 -9.54
CA ARG A 119 10.30 -26.16 -8.21
C ARG A 119 8.92 -26.30 -7.54
N VAL A 120 8.02 -25.34 -7.72
CA VAL A 120 6.63 -25.43 -7.25
C VAL A 120 5.87 -26.56 -7.95
N LYS A 121 6.07 -26.73 -9.27
CA LYS A 121 5.48 -27.84 -10.03
C LYS A 121 5.95 -29.20 -9.50
N GLU A 122 7.26 -29.37 -9.29
CA GLU A 122 7.83 -30.59 -8.71
C GLU A 122 7.27 -30.89 -7.31
N TYR A 123 7.13 -29.85 -6.47
CA TYR A 123 6.49 -29.98 -5.17
C TYR A 123 5.03 -30.44 -5.32
N GLY A 124 4.28 -29.86 -6.26
CA GLY A 124 2.91 -30.24 -6.59
C GLY A 124 2.79 -31.70 -7.05
N GLU A 125 3.70 -32.16 -7.90
CA GLU A 125 3.76 -33.56 -8.36
C GLU A 125 4.03 -34.53 -7.20
N ALA A 126 5.01 -34.20 -6.34
CA ALA A 126 5.37 -35.02 -5.19
C ALA A 126 4.25 -35.13 -4.15
N HIS A 127 3.41 -34.11 -4.02
CA HIS A 127 2.32 -34.05 -3.04
C HIS A 127 0.92 -34.22 -3.66
N GLN A 128 0.83 -34.51 -4.97
CA GLN A 128 -0.41 -34.72 -5.71
C GLN A 128 -1.39 -33.53 -5.65
N ILE A 129 -0.87 -32.31 -5.77
CA ILE A 129 -1.64 -31.06 -5.74
C ILE A 129 -1.87 -30.58 -7.17
N SER A 130 -3.11 -30.67 -7.64
CA SER A 130 -3.49 -30.31 -9.02
C SER A 130 -3.21 -28.85 -9.35
N ASP A 131 -3.42 -27.95 -8.40
CA ASP A 131 -3.37 -26.51 -8.66
C ASP A 131 -1.95 -26.04 -8.99
N LEU A 132 -0.94 -26.75 -8.48
CA LEU A 132 0.48 -26.48 -8.71
C LEU A 132 1.04 -27.13 -9.99
N THR A 133 0.28 -28.05 -10.59
CA THR A 133 0.69 -28.82 -11.78
C THR A 133 -0.17 -28.51 -13.01
N THR A 134 -1.32 -27.86 -12.82
CA THR A 134 -2.21 -27.42 -13.89
C THR A 134 -1.68 -26.13 -14.50
N ARG A 135 -1.30 -26.16 -15.77
CA ARG A 135 -0.68 -25.03 -16.49
C ARG A 135 -1.42 -23.70 -16.34
N LYS A 136 -2.73 -23.71 -16.59
CA LYS A 136 -3.62 -22.55 -16.48
C LYS A 136 -4.84 -22.96 -15.67
N LEU A 137 -5.17 -22.19 -14.64
CA LEU A 137 -6.28 -22.48 -13.73
C LEU A 137 -7.02 -21.20 -13.33
N ALA A 138 -8.26 -21.34 -12.87
CA ALA A 138 -8.97 -20.27 -12.21
C ALA A 138 -8.35 -20.06 -10.81
N ALA A 139 -8.11 -18.81 -10.44
CA ALA A 139 -7.53 -18.46 -9.15
C ALA A 139 -8.01 -17.09 -8.71
N THR A 140 -8.06 -16.86 -7.40
CA THR A 140 -8.17 -15.52 -6.81
C THR A 140 -6.77 -14.89 -6.73
N GLU A 141 -6.71 -13.56 -6.59
CA GLU A 141 -5.43 -12.89 -6.35
C GLU A 141 -4.76 -13.37 -5.04
N LEU A 142 -5.55 -13.74 -4.02
CA LEU A 142 -5.03 -14.34 -2.79
C LEU A 142 -4.31 -15.66 -3.06
N GLN A 143 -4.91 -16.56 -3.86
CA GLN A 143 -4.27 -17.81 -4.26
C GLN A 143 -2.99 -17.56 -5.08
N CYS A 144 -2.97 -16.51 -5.90
CA CYS A 144 -1.75 -16.11 -6.62
C CYS A 144 -0.62 -15.68 -5.67
N TRP A 145 -0.95 -14.99 -4.58
CA TRP A 145 0.01 -14.69 -3.51
C TRP A 145 0.46 -15.94 -2.76
N GLU A 146 -0.43 -16.89 -2.48
CA GLU A 146 -0.08 -18.18 -1.89
C GLU A 146 0.92 -18.96 -2.77
N PHE A 147 0.72 -18.96 -4.09
CA PHE A 147 1.65 -19.55 -5.05
C PHE A 147 3.04 -18.87 -5.02
N ALA A 148 3.08 -17.54 -5.00
CA ALA A 148 4.32 -16.78 -4.94
C ALA A 148 5.05 -16.96 -3.58
N ALA A 149 4.30 -17.03 -2.49
CA ALA A 149 4.84 -17.29 -1.16
C ALA A 149 5.42 -18.70 -1.05
N LEU A 150 4.71 -19.71 -1.57
CA LEU A 150 5.20 -21.09 -1.64
C LEU A 150 6.49 -21.17 -2.47
N ALA A 151 6.53 -20.50 -3.62
CA ALA A 151 7.73 -20.41 -4.44
C ALA A 151 8.89 -19.75 -3.67
N CYS A 152 8.63 -18.67 -2.95
CA CYS A 152 9.62 -17.99 -2.12
C CYS A 152 10.19 -18.92 -1.04
N LYS A 153 9.34 -19.70 -0.37
CA LYS A 153 9.74 -20.62 0.69
C LYS A 153 10.51 -21.83 0.17
N LEU A 154 10.04 -22.49 -0.90
CA LEU A 154 10.68 -23.69 -1.45
C LEU A 154 12.07 -23.44 -2.04
N ASN A 155 12.38 -22.20 -2.38
CA ASN A 155 13.63 -21.80 -3.02
C ASN A 155 14.49 -20.89 -2.13
N ASP A 156 14.15 -20.74 -0.85
CA ASP A 156 14.86 -19.86 0.10
C ASP A 156 15.08 -18.42 -0.44
N ALA A 157 14.13 -17.91 -1.21
CA ALA A 157 14.21 -16.58 -1.81
C ALA A 157 14.05 -15.49 -0.74
N GLN A 158 14.48 -14.26 -1.05
CA GLN A 158 14.43 -13.16 -0.10
C GLN A 158 13.07 -12.47 -0.02
N GLY A 159 12.24 -12.60 -1.05
CA GLY A 159 10.89 -12.07 -1.02
C GLY A 159 10.13 -12.34 -2.32
N ALA A 160 8.91 -11.84 -2.38
CA ALA A 160 8.06 -11.86 -3.56
C ALA A 160 7.47 -10.48 -3.81
N TYR A 161 7.20 -10.19 -5.07
CA TYR A 161 6.64 -8.93 -5.53
C TYR A 161 5.67 -9.18 -6.69
N ARG A 162 4.68 -8.30 -6.83
CA ARG A 162 3.79 -8.29 -8.00
C ARG A 162 3.73 -6.91 -8.64
N GLY A 163 3.64 -6.88 -9.96
CA GLY A 163 3.54 -5.62 -10.69
C GLY A 163 2.62 -5.73 -11.91
N PRO A 164 2.03 -4.61 -12.37
CA PRO A 164 1.19 -4.61 -13.57
C PRO A 164 2.02 -4.79 -14.84
N THR A 165 1.50 -5.59 -15.78
CA THR A 165 1.94 -5.66 -17.18
C THR A 165 0.70 -5.67 -18.07
N GLY A 166 0.29 -4.47 -18.49
CA GLY A 166 -1.00 -4.26 -19.15
C GLY A 166 -2.18 -4.69 -18.27
N PRO A 167 -3.11 -5.54 -18.77
CA PRO A 167 -4.26 -6.03 -18.00
C PRO A 167 -3.92 -7.18 -17.03
N THR A 168 -2.66 -7.60 -16.97
CA THR A 168 -2.23 -8.75 -16.14
C THR A 168 -1.29 -8.30 -15.04
N LEU A 169 -1.28 -9.04 -13.93
CA LEU A 169 -0.31 -8.89 -12.86
C LEU A 169 0.75 -9.99 -13.03
N VAL A 170 2.03 -9.61 -13.04
CA VAL A 170 3.13 -10.57 -12.98
C VAL A 170 3.57 -10.75 -11.54
N PHE A 171 3.71 -12.00 -11.10
CA PHE A 171 4.17 -12.37 -9.77
C PHE A 171 5.57 -12.96 -9.85
N MET A 172 6.45 -12.46 -9.00
CA MET A 172 7.87 -12.75 -9.04
C MET A 172 8.39 -13.02 -7.64
N THR A 173 9.47 -13.79 -7.56
CA THR A 173 10.31 -13.88 -6.37
C THR A 173 11.65 -13.23 -6.67
N PHE A 174 12.31 -12.72 -5.63
CA PHE A 174 13.61 -12.08 -5.76
C PHE A 174 14.62 -12.63 -4.75
N GLY A 175 15.89 -12.70 -5.18
CA GLY A 175 17.02 -13.15 -4.39
C GLY A 175 17.64 -12.04 -3.53
N GLN A 176 18.87 -12.26 -3.05
CA GLN A 176 19.56 -11.29 -2.19
C GLN A 176 19.65 -9.90 -2.84
N PRO A 177 19.16 -8.84 -2.18
CA PRO A 177 19.32 -7.49 -2.70
C PRO A 177 20.78 -7.04 -2.58
N THR A 178 21.32 -6.53 -3.69
CA THR A 178 22.50 -5.67 -3.65
C THR A 178 22.01 -4.24 -3.55
N LEU A 179 22.26 -3.61 -2.41
CA LEU A 179 21.85 -2.23 -2.15
C LEU A 179 22.95 -1.28 -2.60
N THR A 180 22.60 -0.36 -3.48
CA THR A 180 23.43 0.80 -3.81
C THR A 180 22.63 2.04 -3.52
N LYS A 181 23.20 2.97 -2.76
CA LYS A 181 22.69 4.33 -2.76
C LYS A 181 23.17 4.96 -4.06
N ALA A 182 22.29 5.60 -4.82
CA ALA A 182 22.74 6.36 -5.99
C ALA A 182 23.92 7.25 -5.54
N ALA A 183 25.11 6.99 -6.09
CA ALA A 183 26.25 7.84 -5.82
C ALA A 183 25.88 9.23 -6.33
N SER A 184 26.20 10.27 -5.55
CA SER A 184 26.23 11.64 -6.07
C SER A 184 27.12 11.61 -7.32
N GLU A 185 26.53 11.73 -8.50
CA GLU A 185 27.29 11.83 -9.73
C GLU A 185 28.11 13.11 -9.69
N THR A 186 29.43 12.93 -9.80
CA THR A 186 30.43 13.97 -10.00
C THR A 186 30.07 14.87 -11.18
N GLU A 187 29.98 16.17 -10.90
CA GLU A 187 30.35 17.32 -11.74
C GLU A 187 30.17 17.15 -13.27
N VAL A 188 28.97 17.45 -13.76
CA VAL A 188 28.73 17.85 -15.15
C VAL A 188 28.35 19.34 -15.13
N LYS A 189 29.10 20.16 -15.89
CA LYS A 189 28.81 21.59 -16.06
C LYS A 189 27.36 21.80 -16.50
N GLU A 190 26.66 22.63 -15.73
CA GLU A 190 25.29 23.09 -15.96
C GLU A 190 25.06 23.58 -17.40
N PRO A 191 23.94 23.19 -18.04
CA PRO A 191 23.18 24.12 -18.84
C PRO A 191 22.28 24.95 -17.90
N ALA A 192 22.32 26.27 -18.06
CA ALA A 192 21.74 27.26 -17.15
C ALA A 192 20.32 26.94 -16.67
N PHE A 193 20.17 26.83 -15.34
CA PHE A 193 18.90 27.04 -14.67
C PHE A 193 18.49 28.51 -14.86
N ASN A 194 17.29 28.71 -15.41
CA ASN A 194 16.65 30.02 -15.46
C ASN A 194 16.15 30.36 -14.04
N PRO A 195 16.72 31.36 -13.34
CA PRO A 195 16.29 31.69 -12.00
C PRO A 195 14.97 32.46 -12.12
N ASP A 196 13.87 31.89 -11.64
CA ASP A 196 13.07 32.43 -10.52
C ASP A 196 11.58 31.98 -10.53
N PRO A 197 11.02 31.63 -9.35
CA PRO A 197 9.96 32.49 -8.81
C PRO A 197 10.08 32.72 -7.28
N LEU A 198 11.02 33.55 -6.87
CA LEU A 198 10.85 34.69 -5.97
C LEU A 198 10.24 35.90 -6.70
N ALA A 199 9.41 35.65 -7.72
CA ALA A 199 8.56 36.66 -8.33
C ALA A 199 7.47 37.09 -7.32
N ASP A 200 7.86 38.13 -6.59
CA ASP A 200 7.11 39.12 -5.81
C ASP A 200 6.51 38.66 -4.48
N GLY A 201 7.17 38.98 -3.36
CA GLY A 201 6.49 39.27 -2.08
C GLY A 201 6.32 38.14 -1.05
N PHE A 202 7.03 37.02 -1.18
CA PHE A 202 7.13 36.04 -0.08
C PHE A 202 8.14 36.50 0.98
N THR A 203 7.79 36.39 2.26
CA THR A 203 8.66 36.69 3.41
C THR A 203 8.89 35.46 4.27
N ALA A 204 10.11 35.33 4.81
CA ALA A 204 10.44 34.33 5.84
C ALA A 204 9.84 34.69 7.22
N ASP A 205 9.52 35.97 7.44
CA ASP A 205 8.85 36.47 8.64
C ASP A 205 7.34 36.26 8.53
N ILE A 206 6.93 35.01 8.76
CA ILE A 206 5.52 34.59 8.69
C ILE A 206 4.76 35.13 9.91
N PRO A 207 3.65 35.88 9.73
CA PRO A 207 2.83 36.41 10.82
C PRO A 207 2.37 35.32 11.80
N THR A 208 2.35 35.65 13.09
CA THR A 208 2.05 34.69 14.16
C THR A 208 0.66 34.05 14.03
N ASP A 209 -0.35 34.82 13.61
CA ASP A 209 -1.72 34.31 13.40
C ASP A 209 -1.81 33.35 12.20
N VAL A 210 -1.09 33.64 11.11
CA VAL A 210 -0.94 32.74 9.95
C VAL A 210 -0.21 31.46 10.34
N ARG A 211 0.91 31.58 11.07
CA ARG A 211 1.69 30.42 11.56
C ARG A 211 0.80 29.49 12.38
N LYS A 212 0.06 30.03 13.35
CA LYS A 212 -0.85 29.25 14.20
C LYS A 212 -1.93 28.53 13.40
N ALA A 213 -2.47 29.17 12.36
CA ALA A 213 -3.49 28.55 11.51
C ALA A 213 -2.93 27.33 10.76
N VAL A 214 -1.77 27.46 10.11
CA VAL A 214 -1.15 26.37 9.33
C VAL A 214 -0.65 25.26 10.25
N THR A 215 0.11 25.57 11.29
CA THR A 215 0.62 24.52 12.22
C THR A 215 -0.50 23.83 12.99
N GLY A 216 -1.57 24.56 13.29
CA GLY A 216 -2.74 23.99 13.96
C GLY A 216 -3.48 23.00 13.08
N PHE A 217 -3.66 23.32 11.81
CA PHE A 217 -4.25 22.39 10.83
C PHE A 217 -3.38 21.14 10.64
N ILE A 218 -2.06 21.28 10.45
CA ILE A 218 -1.10 20.17 10.35
C ILE A 218 -1.24 19.22 11.56
N ALA A 219 -1.22 19.77 12.77
CA ALA A 219 -1.37 18.97 13.99
C ALA A 219 -2.74 18.31 14.12
N ALA A 220 -3.81 19.00 13.74
CA ALA A 220 -5.16 18.44 13.75
C ALA A 220 -5.29 17.27 12.75
N ARG A 221 -4.75 17.43 11.54
CA ARG A 221 -4.75 16.42 10.49
C ARG A 221 -3.95 15.18 10.90
N TYR A 222 -2.73 15.37 11.41
CA TYR A 222 -1.90 14.30 11.97
C TYR A 222 -2.65 13.48 13.03
N ASN A 223 -3.25 14.17 14.01
CA ASN A 223 -3.95 13.49 15.10
C ASN A 223 -5.17 12.72 14.61
N TRP A 224 -5.92 13.28 13.66
CA TRP A 224 -7.06 12.58 13.07
C TRP A 224 -6.62 11.30 12.33
N GLU A 225 -5.57 11.37 11.49
CA GLU A 225 -5.05 10.20 10.76
C GLU A 225 -4.58 9.09 11.71
N VAL A 226 -3.86 9.45 12.78
CA VAL A 226 -3.41 8.48 13.80
C VAL A 226 -4.58 7.79 14.49
N VAL A 227 -5.65 8.52 14.81
CA VAL A 227 -6.84 7.95 15.47
C VAL A 227 -7.62 7.05 14.52
N ALA A 228 -7.90 7.53 13.29
CA ALA A 228 -8.62 6.77 12.28
C ALA A 228 -7.90 5.45 11.96
N TRP A 229 -6.58 5.49 11.79
CA TRP A 229 -5.78 4.28 11.55
C TRP A 229 -5.83 3.28 12.71
N LYS A 230 -5.71 3.74 13.97
CA LYS A 230 -5.78 2.87 15.15
C LYS A 230 -7.15 2.21 15.32
N GLU A 231 -8.23 2.95 15.05
CA GLU A 231 -9.59 2.43 15.12
C GLU A 231 -9.83 1.35 14.06
N ASP A 232 -9.41 1.60 12.82
CA ASP A 232 -9.50 0.61 11.75
C ASP A 232 -8.64 -0.64 12.05
N GLU A 233 -7.41 -0.44 12.53
CA GLU A 233 -6.56 -1.55 12.97
C GLU A 233 -7.22 -2.40 14.07
N ALA A 234 -7.77 -1.76 15.11
CA ALA A 234 -8.46 -2.47 16.18
C ALA A 234 -9.73 -3.19 15.68
N ASN A 235 -10.45 -2.62 14.71
CA ASN A 235 -11.63 -3.26 14.14
C ASN A 235 -11.27 -4.45 13.24
N ARG A 236 -10.16 -4.41 12.49
CA ARG A 236 -9.68 -5.58 11.71
C ARG A 236 -9.41 -6.80 12.60
N HIS A 237 -8.95 -6.57 13.83
CA HIS A 237 -8.71 -7.64 14.81
C HIS A 237 -9.98 -8.11 15.53
N SER A 238 -10.85 -7.18 15.94
CA SER A 238 -12.01 -7.50 16.77
C SER A 238 -13.29 -7.83 15.99
N ARG A 239 -13.39 -7.38 14.73
CA ARG A 239 -14.55 -7.48 13.82
C ARG A 239 -15.88 -7.03 14.45
N LYS A 240 -15.84 -6.04 15.34
CA LYS A 240 -17.02 -5.55 16.05
C LYS A 240 -17.95 -4.71 15.18
N GLN A 241 -17.40 -4.01 14.19
CA GLN A 241 -18.12 -3.15 13.25
C GLN A 241 -17.82 -3.56 11.81
N SER A 242 -18.71 -3.21 10.88
CA SER A 242 -18.44 -3.39 9.45
C SER A 242 -17.37 -2.39 8.98
N SER A 243 -16.66 -2.72 7.90
CA SER A 243 -15.68 -1.83 7.27
C SER A 243 -16.32 -0.50 6.82
N GLU A 244 -17.56 -0.55 6.35
CA GLU A 244 -18.34 0.62 5.93
C GLU A 244 -18.62 1.54 7.11
N GLU A 245 -18.94 0.99 8.28
CA GLU A 245 -19.25 1.78 9.47
C GLU A 245 -18.01 2.47 10.04
N VAL A 246 -16.86 1.79 10.08
CA VAL A 246 -15.58 2.40 10.47
C VAL A 246 -15.18 3.52 9.52
N THR A 247 -15.31 3.28 8.20
CA THR A 247 -15.01 4.30 7.19
C THR A 247 -15.92 5.52 7.34
N ARG A 248 -17.23 5.32 7.52
CA ARG A 248 -18.19 6.41 7.73
C ARG A 248 -17.86 7.26 8.96
N VAL A 249 -17.46 6.63 10.08
CA VAL A 249 -17.08 7.36 11.31
C VAL A 249 -15.81 8.20 11.08
N ALA A 250 -14.83 7.66 10.36
CA ALA A 250 -13.63 8.40 9.96
C ALA A 250 -13.97 9.57 9.02
N GLU A 251 -14.87 9.40 8.05
CA GLU A 251 -15.33 10.46 7.14
C GLU A 251 -16.08 11.57 7.89
N GLU A 252 -16.97 11.22 8.81
CA GLU A 252 -17.72 12.19 9.61
C GLU A 252 -16.83 13.00 10.55
N SER A 253 -15.81 12.37 11.13
CA SER A 253 -14.82 13.08 11.95
C SER A 253 -13.88 13.96 11.12
N TYR A 254 -13.49 13.52 9.92
CA TYR A 254 -12.72 14.35 9.00
C TYR A 254 -13.51 15.58 8.53
N ALA A 255 -14.80 15.41 8.22
CA ALA A 255 -15.65 16.50 7.80
C ALA A 255 -15.74 17.61 8.87
N LYS A 256 -15.76 17.25 10.16
CA LYS A 256 -15.72 18.21 11.27
C LYS A 256 -14.39 18.97 11.34
N LEU A 257 -13.27 18.28 11.12
CA LEU A 257 -11.95 18.92 11.03
C LEU A 257 -11.92 19.94 9.89
N ILE A 258 -12.43 19.58 8.70
CA ILE A 258 -12.51 20.52 7.58
C ILE A 258 -13.38 21.73 7.91
N GLN A 259 -14.55 21.54 8.51
CA GLN A 259 -15.42 22.63 8.95
C GLN A 259 -14.76 23.55 9.98
N GLU A 260 -13.92 23.00 10.85
CA GLU A 260 -13.22 23.77 11.87
C GLU A 260 -12.11 24.65 11.29
N TRP A 261 -11.33 24.13 10.34
CA TRP A 261 -10.08 24.76 9.88
C TRP A 261 -10.17 25.43 8.50
N CYS A 262 -11.21 25.15 7.73
CA CYS A 262 -11.38 25.63 6.37
C CYS A 262 -12.54 26.62 6.27
N VAL A 263 -12.59 27.37 5.17
CA VAL A 263 -13.76 28.20 4.87
C VAL A 263 -14.97 27.30 4.54
N PRO A 264 -16.22 27.73 4.81
CA PRO A 264 -17.42 26.91 4.61
C PRO A 264 -17.63 26.40 3.17
N GLU A 265 -17.00 27.04 2.20
CA GLU A 265 -17.05 26.67 0.78
C GLU A 265 -16.22 25.40 0.46
N VAL A 266 -15.25 25.03 1.31
CA VAL A 266 -14.41 23.84 1.13
C VAL A 266 -15.19 22.59 1.51
N LYS A 267 -15.23 21.61 0.59
CA LYS A 267 -15.85 20.31 0.84
C LYS A 267 -14.77 19.28 1.19
N PRO A 268 -15.00 18.40 2.17
CA PRO A 268 -14.07 17.30 2.44
C PRO A 268 -13.92 16.41 1.20
N GLN A 269 -12.69 16.14 0.79
CA GLN A 269 -12.39 15.10 -0.19
C GLN A 269 -12.56 13.70 0.42
N PRO A 270 -12.77 12.64 -0.40
CA PRO A 270 -12.78 11.26 0.09
C PRO A 270 -11.52 10.93 0.90
N ILE A 271 -11.67 10.16 1.97
CA ILE A 271 -10.54 9.84 2.84
C ILE A 271 -9.75 8.63 2.34
N SER A 272 -8.44 8.73 2.49
CA SER A 272 -7.50 7.61 2.49
C SER A 272 -6.55 7.86 3.66
N TYR A 273 -6.30 6.84 4.48
CA TYR A 273 -5.35 6.94 5.59
C TYR A 273 -4.50 5.67 5.64
N GLY A 274 -3.19 5.86 5.57
CA GLY A 274 -2.19 4.79 5.63
C GLY A 274 -1.71 4.50 7.05
N SER A 275 -0.62 3.74 7.19
CA SER A 275 0.04 3.49 8.48
C SER A 275 0.76 4.70 9.06
N HIS A 276 0.96 5.76 8.27
CA HIS A 276 1.66 6.98 8.65
C HIS A 276 0.90 8.21 8.14
N PRO A 277 0.83 9.28 8.95
CA PRO A 277 0.26 10.54 8.49
C PRO A 277 1.10 11.26 7.44
N ASP A 278 0.46 11.84 6.43
CA ASP A 278 1.15 12.62 5.37
C ASP A 278 1.67 13.96 5.91
N HIS A 279 0.97 14.52 6.90
CA HIS A 279 1.33 15.74 7.60
C HIS A 279 1.77 15.42 9.01
N ASP A 280 3.02 15.74 9.37
CA ASP A 280 3.58 15.53 10.71
C ASP A 280 4.13 16.85 11.26
N PRO A 281 3.58 17.38 12.36
CA PRO A 281 4.00 18.67 12.92
C PRO A 281 5.48 18.67 13.38
N ALA A 282 6.08 17.50 13.62
CA ALA A 282 7.49 17.39 13.96
C ALA A 282 8.41 17.41 12.73
N LYS A 283 7.88 17.15 11.53
CA LYS A 283 8.66 17.01 10.29
C LYS A 283 8.29 18.01 9.21
N GLU A 284 7.24 18.80 9.41
CA GLU A 284 6.82 19.83 8.48
C GLU A 284 7.20 21.23 8.94
N LYS A 285 8.00 21.91 8.12
CA LYS A 285 8.57 23.24 8.41
C LYS A 285 7.88 24.29 7.56
N LEU A 286 7.54 25.42 8.17
CA LEU A 286 7.09 26.59 7.41
C LEU A 286 8.29 27.27 6.76
N ILE A 287 8.19 27.53 5.45
CA ILE A 287 9.27 28.09 4.64
C ILE A 287 9.04 29.58 4.39
N SER A 288 7.86 29.96 3.92
CA SER A 288 7.56 31.36 3.59
C SER A 288 6.06 31.64 3.54
N ALA A 289 5.69 32.92 3.61
CA ALA A 289 4.32 33.37 3.40
C ALA A 289 4.25 34.60 2.50
N LYS A 290 3.19 34.70 1.70
CA LYS A 290 2.85 35.88 0.89
C LYS A 290 1.45 36.33 1.24
N LEU A 291 1.34 37.52 1.82
CA LEU A 291 0.07 38.15 2.15
C LEU A 291 -0.39 39.04 0.99
N SER A 292 -1.69 39.02 0.73
CA SER A 292 -2.36 39.87 -0.25
C SER A 292 -3.73 40.27 0.28
N GLY A 293 -3.77 41.35 1.06
CA GLY A 293 -5.00 41.81 1.71
C GLY A 293 -5.54 40.79 2.72
N SER A 294 -6.71 40.23 2.42
CA SER A 294 -7.36 39.18 3.22
C SER A 294 -6.93 37.76 2.88
N ASP A 295 -6.04 37.58 1.90
CA ASP A 295 -5.59 36.26 1.46
C ASP A 295 -4.10 36.06 1.80
N CYS A 296 -3.71 34.82 2.06
CA CYS A 296 -2.35 34.43 2.38
C CYS A 296 -2.01 33.10 1.71
N ARG A 297 -0.80 33.00 1.14
CA ARG A 297 -0.23 31.74 0.68
C ARG A 297 0.97 31.40 1.53
N VAL A 298 1.01 30.19 2.07
CA VAL A 298 2.11 29.69 2.91
C VAL A 298 2.73 28.49 2.22
N ARG A 299 4.05 28.49 2.09
CA ARG A 299 4.81 27.30 1.70
C ARG A 299 5.32 26.59 2.94
N THR A 300 5.12 25.29 2.97
CA THR A 300 5.76 24.41 3.94
C THR A 300 6.58 23.37 3.20
N GLN A 301 7.43 22.70 3.97
CA GLN A 301 8.25 21.62 3.51
C GLN A 301 8.18 20.51 4.55
N ALA A 302 7.54 19.41 4.20
CA ALA A 302 7.51 18.21 5.00
C ALA A 302 8.72 17.34 4.69
N THR A 303 9.39 16.89 5.74
CA THR A 303 10.35 15.79 5.62
C THR A 303 9.60 14.49 5.83
N GLY A 304 9.36 13.77 4.75
CA GLY A 304 8.72 12.47 4.80
C GLY A 304 9.65 11.42 5.45
N PRO A 305 9.14 10.19 5.59
CA PRO A 305 10.00 9.04 5.81
C PRO A 305 11.18 9.08 4.81
N TYR A 306 12.37 8.76 5.31
CA TYR A 306 13.57 8.58 4.47
C TYR A 306 14.16 9.86 3.86
N GLY A 307 13.80 11.02 4.41
CA GLY A 307 14.41 12.30 4.04
C GLY A 307 13.89 12.86 2.72
N SER A 308 12.82 12.27 2.18
CA SER A 308 12.04 12.88 1.11
C SER A 308 11.56 14.25 1.58
N VAL A 309 11.61 15.20 0.66
CA VAL A 309 11.23 16.56 0.93
C VAL A 309 10.03 16.86 0.05
N THR A 310 8.90 17.10 0.69
CA THR A 310 7.65 17.42 0.02
C THR A 310 7.30 18.86 0.30
N ASP A 311 7.19 19.67 -0.74
CA ASP A 311 6.72 21.05 -0.59
C ASP A 311 5.20 21.11 -0.73
N TYR A 312 4.55 21.84 0.18
CA TYR A 312 3.12 22.11 0.12
C TYR A 312 2.85 23.62 0.00
N GLU A 313 1.73 23.96 -0.63
CA GLU A 313 1.18 25.32 -0.62
C GLU A 313 -0.19 25.32 0.06
N TYR A 314 -0.27 26.03 1.20
CA TYR A 314 -1.51 26.33 1.89
C TYR A 314 -2.02 27.67 1.43
N GLN A 315 -3.27 27.73 0.98
CA GLN A 315 -3.95 28.99 0.69
C GLN A 315 -4.97 29.26 1.79
N LEU A 316 -4.94 30.48 2.34
CA LEU A 316 -5.78 30.90 3.44
C LEU A 316 -6.48 32.21 3.13
N ARG A 317 -7.67 32.38 3.73
CA ARG A 317 -8.43 33.64 3.75
C ARG A 317 -8.76 34.04 5.17
N LYS A 318 -8.62 35.32 5.49
CA LYS A 318 -9.00 35.91 6.77
C LYS A 318 -10.51 36.20 6.76
N LYS A 319 -11.27 35.49 7.60
CA LYS A 319 -12.70 35.73 7.87
C LYS A 319 -12.87 35.96 9.38
N ASP A 320 -13.57 37.03 9.75
CA ASP A 320 -13.87 37.38 11.16
C ASP A 320 -12.63 37.37 12.09
N GLY A 321 -11.50 37.85 11.58
CA GLY A 321 -10.23 37.91 12.32
C GLY A 321 -9.44 36.59 12.37
N ARG A 322 -9.97 35.50 11.83
CA ARG A 322 -9.33 34.17 11.79
C ARG A 322 -8.88 33.80 10.37
N TRP A 323 -7.69 33.22 10.25
CA TRP A 323 -7.23 32.61 9.00
C TRP A 323 -7.80 31.20 8.86
N LEU A 324 -8.44 30.92 7.73
CA LEU A 324 -9.03 29.62 7.40
C LEU A 324 -8.49 29.15 6.05
N LEU A 325 -8.29 27.84 5.89
CA LEU A 325 -7.81 27.26 4.64
C LEU A 325 -8.88 27.35 3.54
N THR A 326 -8.45 27.65 2.33
CA THR A 326 -9.25 27.58 1.11
C THR A 326 -8.79 26.47 0.19
N HIS A 327 -7.49 26.18 0.15
CA HIS A 327 -6.89 25.11 -0.65
C HIS A 327 -5.63 24.59 0.04
N LEU A 328 -5.31 23.32 -0.22
CA LEU A 328 -4.01 22.71 0.06
C LEU A 328 -3.50 22.04 -1.21
N TYR A 329 -2.26 22.34 -1.59
CA TYR A 329 -1.62 21.73 -2.75
C TYR A 329 -0.35 20.99 -2.37
N PHE A 330 -0.18 19.80 -2.93
CA PHE A 330 1.11 19.15 -3.11
C PHE A 330 1.81 19.79 -4.33
N LEU A 331 3.08 20.16 -4.15
CA LEU A 331 3.91 20.74 -5.22
C LEU A 331 4.85 19.67 -5.75
N GLY A 332 4.49 19.07 -6.89
CA GLY A 332 5.35 18.13 -7.61
C GLY A 332 6.18 18.84 -8.68
N ASP A 333 7.19 18.13 -9.20
CA ASP A 333 8.07 18.63 -10.25
C ASP A 333 7.32 19.01 -11.55
N ASP A 334 6.16 18.39 -11.78
CA ASP A 334 5.34 18.54 -12.98
C ASP A 334 4.06 19.38 -12.76
N GLY A 335 3.80 19.85 -11.53
CA GLY A 335 2.63 20.69 -11.28
C GLY A 335 2.17 20.81 -9.83
N LYS A 336 1.00 21.41 -9.67
CA LYS A 336 0.30 21.57 -8.40
C LYS A 336 -0.91 20.66 -8.36
N TYR A 337 -1.04 19.88 -7.30
CA TYR A 337 -2.09 18.88 -7.13
C TYR A 337 -2.91 19.21 -5.89
N GLU A 338 -4.23 19.32 -6.06
CA GLU A 338 -5.14 19.68 -4.97
C GLU A 338 -5.33 18.50 -4.02
N CYS A 339 -4.99 18.70 -2.75
CA CYS A 339 -5.11 17.73 -1.67
C CYS A 339 -6.30 18.04 -0.73
N LEU A 340 -6.86 19.24 -0.87
CA LEU A 340 -8.04 19.71 -0.15
C LEU A 340 -8.88 20.60 -1.05
#